data_AF-A0A3D8GXQ2-F1
#
_entry.id   AF-A0A3D8GXQ2-F1
#
_cell.length_a   1.000
_cell.length_b   1.000
_cell.length_c   1.000
_cell.angle_alpha   90.00
_cell.angle_beta   90.00
_cell.angle_gamma   90.00
#
_symmetry.space_group_name_H-M   'P 1'
#
loop_
_entity.id
_entity.type
_entity.pdbx_description
1 polymer ?
#
loop_
_entity_poly.entity_id
_entity_poly.type
_entity_poly.pdbx_seq_one_letter_code
_entity_poly.pdbx_strand_id
1 'polypeptide(L)'
;MTIQPHSALALRPIANFIACHFQTIEYSEHQGQMIHECGQSMKSHPHYRMVTSPKLLACRHRYCPFCQHERVENLQQQVNSFMEIVESSGAKANWLVLTLYGQQSIVNCLKRRLEEMESAFTQLTRRRFAQHILGCIRFLEVSQDQVDSRLARPRFRCLLLVTTSMFEGADCVSEAQWAERWRNFLNRRTTPEVHLMRLVGSAHRVTESVQNEIHKSMSYSDDFPSEEWFLEMTRQVQGVPTLNVDGVLKPWLTKALEDQEEDLARERRYSIAKSSIQVP
;
A
#
# COMPACT_ATOMS: atom_id res chain seq x y z
N MET A 1 -2.57 16.88 -11.05
CA MET A 1 -3.21 16.31 -12.25
C MET A 1 -4.72 16.45 -12.08
N THR A 2 -5.44 16.72 -13.16
CA THR A 2 -6.92 16.71 -13.15
C THR A 2 -7.35 15.26 -13.37
N ILE A 3 -8.06 14.66 -12.41
CA ILE A 3 -8.56 13.29 -12.55
C ILE A 3 -9.46 13.24 -13.78
N GLN A 4 -9.26 12.26 -14.67
CA GLN A 4 -10.09 12.15 -15.86
C GLN A 4 -11.57 11.95 -15.47
N PRO A 5 -12.54 12.54 -16.22
CA PRO A 5 -13.95 12.49 -15.86
C PRO A 5 -14.50 11.07 -15.65
N HIS A 6 -14.01 10.10 -16.42
CA HIS A 6 -14.38 8.69 -16.29
C HIS A 6 -13.90 8.06 -14.98
N SER A 7 -12.65 8.33 -14.57
CA SER A 7 -12.13 7.89 -13.27
C SER A 7 -12.90 8.53 -12.11
N ALA A 8 -13.37 9.77 -12.26
CA ALA A 8 -14.15 10.44 -11.23
C ALA A 8 -15.55 9.81 -11.00
N LEU A 9 -16.18 9.29 -12.07
CA LEU A 9 -17.47 8.59 -11.98
C LEU A 9 -17.35 7.24 -11.26
N ALA A 10 -16.24 6.51 -11.46
CA ALA A 10 -16.00 5.23 -10.79
C ALA A 10 -15.61 5.38 -9.31
N LEU A 11 -14.84 6.42 -8.96
CA LEU A 11 -14.32 6.60 -7.60
C LEU A 11 -15.32 7.22 -6.62
N ARG A 12 -16.32 7.96 -7.11
CA ARG A 12 -17.29 8.66 -6.23
C ARG A 12 -18.13 7.72 -5.37
N PRO A 13 -18.72 6.62 -5.88
CA PRO A 13 -19.47 5.68 -5.05
C PRO A 13 -18.61 5.08 -3.92
N ILE A 14 -17.37 4.71 -4.24
CA ILE A 14 -16.40 4.19 -3.26
C ILE A 14 -16.08 5.25 -2.20
N ALA A 15 -15.84 6.49 -2.62
CA ALA A 15 -15.53 7.58 -1.70
C ALA A 15 -16.69 7.87 -0.74
N ASN A 16 -17.93 7.83 -1.25
CA ASN A 16 -19.13 7.99 -0.42
C ASN A 16 -19.28 6.85 0.58
N PHE A 17 -19.06 5.61 0.14
CA PHE A 17 -19.10 4.44 1.03
C PHE A 17 -18.11 4.56 2.19
N ILE A 18 -16.84 4.86 1.90
CA ILE A 18 -15.80 5.03 2.92
C ILE A 18 -16.11 6.25 3.81
N ALA A 19 -16.59 7.35 3.23
CA ALA A 19 -16.97 8.54 3.98
C ALA A 19 -18.08 8.24 5.00
N CYS A 20 -19.10 7.46 4.61
CA CYS A 20 -20.18 7.06 5.49
C CYS A 20 -19.66 6.30 6.73
N HIS A 21 -18.72 5.37 6.56
CA HIS A 21 -18.11 4.67 7.70
C HIS A 21 -17.41 5.62 8.67
N PHE A 22 -16.69 6.62 8.19
CA PHE A 22 -16.06 7.60 9.08
C PHE A 22 -17.07 8.55 9.75
N GLN A 23 -18.24 8.76 9.14
CA GLN A 23 -19.29 9.64 9.69
C GLN A 23 -20.10 9.01 10.83
N THR A 24 -20.06 7.68 11.01
CA THR A 24 -20.82 7.01 12.08
C THR A 24 -20.21 7.19 13.46
N ILE A 25 -18.95 7.61 13.55
CA ILE A 25 -18.28 7.88 14.81
C ILE A 25 -17.99 9.38 14.96
N GLU A 26 -18.47 9.97 16.06
CA GLU A 26 -18.43 11.42 16.34
C GLU A 26 -17.03 12.03 16.14
N TYR A 27 -15.97 11.33 16.52
CA TYR A 27 -14.59 11.85 16.40
C TYR A 27 -13.97 11.69 15.01
N SER A 28 -14.61 11.00 14.07
CA SER A 28 -14.13 10.83 12.69
C SER A 28 -15.04 11.44 11.63
N GLU A 29 -16.14 12.10 12.02
CA GLU A 29 -17.06 12.78 11.11
C GLU A 29 -16.34 13.74 10.15
N HIS A 30 -15.37 14.50 10.66
CA HIS A 30 -14.52 15.38 9.87
C HIS A 30 -13.74 14.64 8.78
N GLN A 31 -13.23 13.43 9.08
CA GLN A 31 -12.51 12.60 8.10
C GLN A 31 -13.45 12.14 6.99
N GLY A 32 -14.67 11.70 7.35
CA GLY A 32 -15.69 11.33 6.38
C GLY A 32 -16.08 12.50 5.47
N GLN A 33 -16.30 13.69 6.03
CA GLN A 33 -16.60 14.89 5.24
C GLN A 33 -15.46 15.25 4.27
N MET A 34 -14.21 15.17 4.73
CA MET A 34 -13.04 15.41 3.89
C MET A 34 -12.97 14.44 2.69
N ILE A 35 -13.29 13.16 2.90
CA ILE A 35 -13.32 12.15 1.83
C ILE A 35 -14.48 12.42 0.88
N HIS A 36 -15.68 12.67 1.41
CA HIS A 36 -16.89 12.94 0.63
C HIS A 36 -16.71 14.14 -0.32
N GLU A 37 -16.16 15.24 0.19
CA GLU A 37 -15.92 16.49 -0.57
C GLU A 37 -14.65 16.45 -1.44
N CYS A 38 -13.88 15.36 -1.42
CA CYS A 38 -12.65 15.28 -2.19
C CYS A 38 -12.93 15.38 -3.69
N GLY A 39 -12.16 16.22 -4.39
CA GLY A 39 -12.32 16.45 -5.83
C GLY A 39 -13.53 17.33 -6.21
N GLN A 40 -14.31 17.83 -5.26
CA GLN A 40 -15.45 18.73 -5.53
C GLN A 40 -15.01 20.20 -5.60
N SER A 41 -15.66 20.99 -6.45
CA SER A 41 -15.34 22.42 -6.68
C SER A 41 -15.59 23.32 -5.47
N MET A 42 -16.47 22.91 -4.56
CA MET A 42 -16.73 23.59 -3.29
C MET A 42 -16.44 22.65 -2.13
N LYS A 43 -15.84 23.18 -1.07
CA LYS A 43 -15.58 22.48 0.18
C LYS A 43 -16.10 23.27 1.36
N SER A 44 -16.72 22.59 2.31
CA SER A 44 -17.11 23.18 3.59
C SER A 44 -15.88 23.39 4.50
N HIS A 45 -14.80 22.62 4.32
CA HIS A 45 -13.58 22.67 5.14
C HIS A 45 -12.26 22.79 4.33
N PRO A 46 -11.22 23.54 4.79
CA PRO A 46 -11.22 24.43 5.96
C PRO A 46 -11.92 25.74 5.58
N HIS A 47 -13.12 25.93 6.12
CA HIS A 47 -14.09 27.00 5.89
C HIS A 47 -14.12 27.64 4.48
N TYR A 48 -15.15 27.26 3.71
CA TYR A 48 -15.72 28.00 2.58
C TYR A 48 -14.69 28.65 1.65
N ARG A 49 -13.82 27.83 1.05
CA ARG A 49 -12.97 28.27 -0.06
C ARG A 49 -13.60 27.80 -1.36
N MET A 50 -13.94 28.73 -2.25
CA MET A 50 -14.02 28.38 -3.68
C MET A 50 -12.61 27.95 -4.09
N VAL A 51 -12.45 26.66 -4.36
CA VAL A 51 -11.15 26.12 -4.67
C VAL A 51 -10.89 26.26 -6.17
N THR A 52 -10.18 27.30 -6.56
CA THR A 52 -9.74 27.51 -7.95
C THR A 52 -8.49 26.70 -8.31
N SER A 53 -7.78 26.15 -7.31
CA SER A 53 -6.57 25.34 -7.50
C SER A 53 -6.88 23.85 -7.39
N PRO A 54 -6.63 23.03 -8.44
CA PRO A 54 -6.82 21.59 -8.38
C PRO A 54 -6.07 20.88 -7.22
N LYS A 55 -4.92 21.44 -6.79
CA LYS A 55 -4.14 20.89 -5.67
C LYS A 55 -4.84 21.03 -4.32
N LEU A 56 -5.72 22.02 -4.18
CA LEU A 56 -6.53 22.25 -2.98
C LEU A 56 -7.80 21.38 -2.97
N LEU A 57 -8.10 20.65 -4.07
CA LEU A 57 -9.26 19.74 -4.17
C LEU A 57 -9.00 18.36 -3.54
N ALA A 58 -7.74 17.92 -3.46
CA ALA A 58 -7.39 16.67 -2.78
C ALA A 58 -7.49 16.82 -1.25
N CYS A 59 -8.17 15.90 -0.57
CA CYS A 59 -8.18 15.88 0.90
C CYS A 59 -6.90 15.26 1.49
N ARG A 60 -6.16 14.50 0.68
CA ARG A 60 -4.95 13.72 1.04
C ARG A 60 -5.19 12.77 2.22
N HIS A 61 -6.45 12.38 2.43
CA HIS A 61 -6.76 11.33 3.38
C HIS A 61 -6.25 10.00 2.81
N ARG A 62 -5.63 9.17 3.63
CA ARG A 62 -5.06 7.88 3.19
C ARG A 62 -6.12 6.95 2.61
N TYR A 63 -7.28 6.93 3.25
CA TYR A 63 -8.43 6.14 2.81
C TYR A 63 -9.29 6.80 1.72
N CYS A 64 -8.89 7.97 1.18
CA CYS A 64 -9.65 8.60 0.10
C CYS A 64 -9.33 7.96 -1.26
N PRO A 65 -10.32 7.43 -2.01
CA PRO A 65 -10.10 6.83 -3.32
C PRO A 65 -9.52 7.78 -4.36
N PHE A 66 -9.93 9.05 -4.35
CA PHE A 66 -9.40 10.06 -5.26
C PHE A 66 -7.92 10.34 -4.98
N CYS A 67 -7.54 10.50 -3.71
CA CYS A 67 -6.14 10.71 -3.34
C CYS A 67 -5.31 9.46 -3.56
N GLN A 68 -5.88 8.28 -3.33
CA GLN A 68 -5.22 7.01 -3.58
C GLN A 68 -4.96 6.80 -5.08
N HIS A 69 -5.90 7.17 -5.95
CA HIS A 69 -5.70 7.17 -7.39
C HIS A 69 -4.53 8.08 -7.80
N GLU A 70 -4.46 9.29 -7.25
CA GLU A 70 -3.32 10.21 -7.50
C GLU A 70 -1.99 9.59 -7.03
N ARG A 71 -1.96 8.91 -5.86
CA ARG A 71 -0.76 8.20 -5.38
C ARG A 71 -0.35 7.08 -6.33
N VAL A 72 -1.31 6.32 -6.86
CA VAL A 72 -1.07 5.26 -7.86
C VAL A 72 -0.46 5.84 -9.13
N GLU A 73 -1.08 6.88 -9.71
CA GLU A 73 -0.58 7.53 -10.92
C GLU A 73 0.83 8.08 -10.72
N ASN A 74 1.07 8.78 -9.59
CA ASN A 74 2.39 9.33 -9.26
C ASN A 74 3.45 8.22 -9.15
N LEU A 75 3.12 7.09 -8.51
CA LEU A 75 4.06 5.98 -8.38
C LEU A 75 4.32 5.29 -9.73
N GLN A 76 3.27 5.04 -10.51
CA GLN A 76 3.40 4.44 -11.85
C GLN A 76 4.25 5.31 -12.79
N GLN A 77 4.10 6.64 -12.73
CA GLN A 77 4.93 7.57 -13.50
C GLN A 77 6.39 7.53 -13.09
N GLN A 78 6.69 7.59 -11.79
CA GLN A 78 8.07 7.50 -11.28
C GLN A 78 8.73 6.17 -11.66
N VAL A 79 7.99 5.07 -11.56
CA VAL A 79 8.47 3.75 -12.00
C VAL A 79 8.68 3.70 -13.51
N ASN A 80 7.79 4.30 -14.31
CA ASN A 80 7.97 4.37 -15.76
C ASN A 80 9.26 5.12 -16.13
N SER A 81 9.49 6.29 -15.53
CA SER A 81 10.73 7.06 -15.75
C SER A 81 11.98 6.28 -15.34
N PHE A 82 11.92 5.54 -14.23
CA PHE A 82 13.01 4.64 -13.85
C PHE A 82 13.25 3.55 -14.91
N MET A 83 12.19 2.91 -15.40
CA MET A 83 12.29 1.85 -16.41
C MET A 83 12.87 2.36 -17.73
N GLU A 84 12.45 3.54 -18.20
CA GLU A 84 13.00 4.20 -19.41
C GLU A 84 14.51 4.42 -19.29
N ILE A 85 14.99 4.85 -18.12
CA ILE A 85 16.42 5.10 -17.87
C ILE A 85 17.20 3.80 -17.84
N VAL A 86 16.67 2.76 -17.18
CA VAL A 86 17.31 1.44 -17.18
C VAL A 86 17.42 0.89 -18.60
N GLU A 87 16.35 0.96 -19.40
CA GLU A 87 16.35 0.51 -20.78
C GLU A 87 17.35 1.30 -21.64
N SER A 88 17.37 2.63 -21.53
CA SER A 88 18.31 3.48 -22.29
C SER A 88 19.79 3.23 -21.94
N SER A 89 20.08 2.76 -20.73
CA SER A 89 21.43 2.41 -20.29
C SER A 89 21.91 1.05 -20.81
N GLY A 90 21.03 0.28 -21.46
CA GLY A 90 21.30 -1.08 -21.92
C GLY A 90 21.29 -2.13 -20.80
N ALA A 91 20.93 -1.75 -19.57
CA ALA A 91 20.78 -2.67 -18.45
C ALA A 91 19.44 -3.42 -18.52
N LYS A 92 19.38 -4.59 -17.88
CA LYS A 92 18.14 -5.38 -17.74
C LYS A 92 17.50 -5.13 -16.38
N ALA A 93 16.22 -4.76 -16.38
CA ALA A 93 15.39 -4.66 -15.18
C ALA A 93 14.69 -6.01 -14.91
N ASN A 94 15.29 -6.86 -14.09
CA ASN A 94 14.69 -8.14 -13.73
C ASN A 94 13.79 -7.98 -12.51
N TRP A 95 12.48 -8.12 -12.69
CA TRP A 95 11.49 -7.94 -11.63
C TRP A 95 10.85 -9.25 -11.18
N LEU A 96 10.82 -9.46 -9.87
CA LEU A 96 10.03 -10.50 -9.22
C LEU A 96 8.85 -9.86 -8.48
N VAL A 97 7.71 -10.54 -8.49
CA VAL A 97 6.59 -10.24 -7.60
C VAL A 97 6.56 -11.32 -6.54
N LEU A 98 6.81 -10.93 -5.29
CA LEU A 98 6.81 -11.82 -4.12
C LEU A 98 5.65 -11.41 -3.21
N THR A 99 4.76 -12.35 -2.90
CA THR A 99 3.68 -12.16 -1.93
C THR A 99 3.98 -12.95 -0.68
N LEU A 100 4.07 -12.29 0.48
CA LEU A 100 4.35 -12.90 1.77
C LEU A 100 3.13 -12.75 2.68
N TYR A 101 2.44 -13.84 2.99
CA TYR A 101 1.27 -13.78 3.87
C TYR A 101 1.66 -13.79 5.34
N GLY A 102 1.00 -12.93 6.12
CA GLY A 102 1.05 -12.97 7.57
C GLY A 102 0.14 -14.06 8.15
N GLN A 103 0.24 -14.25 9.47
CA GLN A 103 -0.75 -15.05 10.17
C GLN A 103 -2.11 -14.35 10.15
N GLN A 104 -3.16 -15.07 9.76
CA GLN A 104 -4.54 -14.60 9.94
C GLN A 104 -4.82 -14.33 11.42
N SER A 105 -5.47 -13.22 11.71
CA SER A 105 -5.86 -12.86 13.07
C SER A 105 -7.22 -12.19 13.10
N ILE A 106 -7.91 -12.25 14.23
CA ILE A 106 -9.00 -11.30 14.48
C ILE A 106 -8.49 -9.87 14.30
N VAL A 107 -9.33 -9.00 13.71
CA VAL A 107 -8.92 -7.67 13.25
C VAL A 107 -8.31 -6.82 14.38
N ASN A 108 -8.79 -6.95 15.61
CA ASN A 108 -8.27 -6.21 16.78
C ASN A 108 -6.84 -6.62 17.21
N CYS A 109 -6.31 -7.71 16.68
CA CYS A 109 -4.94 -8.17 16.90
C CYS A 109 -4.02 -7.85 15.70
N LEU A 110 -4.55 -7.19 14.67
CA LEU A 110 -3.84 -6.95 13.40
C LEU A 110 -2.53 -6.20 13.61
N LYS A 111 -2.50 -5.14 14.43
CA LYS A 111 -1.28 -4.35 14.67
C LYS A 111 -0.11 -5.21 15.13
N ARG A 112 -0.35 -6.11 16.08
CA ARG A 112 0.67 -7.05 16.56
C ARG A 112 1.18 -7.96 15.44
N ARG A 113 0.30 -8.39 14.53
CA ARG A 113 0.69 -9.21 13.37
C ARG A 113 1.51 -8.44 12.37
N LEU A 114 1.19 -7.17 12.15
CA LEU A 114 1.98 -6.30 11.29
C LEU A 114 3.39 -6.07 11.89
N GLU A 115 3.51 -5.88 13.20
CA GLU A 115 4.81 -5.77 13.88
C GLU A 115 5.65 -7.06 13.76
N GLU A 116 5.03 -8.23 13.93
CA GLU A 116 5.67 -9.54 13.69
C GLU A 116 6.15 -9.66 12.23
N MET A 117 5.33 -9.26 11.26
CA MET A 117 5.67 -9.29 9.84
C MET A 117 6.80 -8.31 9.49
N GLU A 118 6.77 -7.07 9.99
CA GLU A 118 7.83 -6.08 9.77
C GLU A 118 9.17 -6.54 10.33
N SER A 119 9.17 -7.12 11.54
CA SER A 119 10.36 -7.71 12.15
C SER A 119 10.91 -8.86 11.30
N ALA A 120 10.02 -9.76 10.84
CA ALA A 120 10.42 -10.86 9.99
C ALA A 120 10.96 -10.39 8.64
N PHE A 121 10.34 -9.37 8.03
CA PHE A 121 10.77 -8.82 6.74
C PHE A 121 12.13 -8.13 6.86
N THR A 122 12.35 -7.39 7.95
CA THR A 122 13.65 -6.78 8.24
C THR A 122 14.75 -7.84 8.39
N GLN A 123 14.46 -8.97 9.03
CA GLN A 123 15.42 -10.07 9.14
C GLN A 123 15.68 -10.75 7.79
N LEU A 124 14.63 -10.90 6.98
CA LEU A 124 14.70 -11.41 5.61
C LEU A 124 15.68 -10.53 4.79
N THR A 125 15.49 -9.21 4.77
CA THR A 125 16.30 -8.29 3.95
C THR A 125 17.73 -8.01 4.47
N ARG A 126 18.12 -8.50 5.65
CA ARG A 126 19.49 -8.33 6.19
C ARG A 126 20.45 -9.49 5.89
N ARG A 127 19.99 -10.53 5.19
CA ARG A 127 20.77 -11.77 4.96
C ARG A 127 21.44 -11.79 3.59
N ARG A 128 22.32 -12.76 3.40
CA ARG A 128 23.10 -12.97 2.16
C ARG A 128 22.26 -12.85 0.88
N PHE A 129 21.05 -13.39 0.81
CA PHE A 129 20.25 -13.31 -0.43
C PHE A 129 19.77 -11.90 -0.76
N ALA A 130 19.69 -10.98 0.22
CA ALA A 130 19.37 -9.59 -0.04
C ALA A 130 20.45 -8.88 -0.87
N GLN A 131 21.67 -9.43 -0.93
CA GLN A 131 22.72 -8.94 -1.82
C GLN A 131 22.33 -8.99 -3.30
N HIS A 132 21.37 -9.84 -3.66
CA HIS A 132 20.87 -9.97 -5.03
C HIS A 132 19.58 -9.18 -5.28
N ILE A 133 19.03 -8.54 -4.26
CA ILE A 133 17.88 -7.62 -4.34
C ILE A 133 18.44 -6.21 -4.42
N LEU A 134 18.34 -5.61 -5.60
CA LEU A 134 18.84 -4.27 -5.89
C LEU A 134 17.91 -3.20 -5.34
N GLY A 135 16.60 -3.47 -5.33
CA GLY A 135 15.58 -2.58 -4.78
C GLY A 135 14.26 -3.30 -4.54
N CYS A 136 13.41 -2.70 -3.74
CA CYS A 136 12.11 -3.26 -3.39
C CYS A 136 11.07 -2.14 -3.30
N ILE A 137 9.90 -2.33 -3.92
CA ILE A 137 8.67 -1.61 -3.59
C ILE A 137 7.79 -2.60 -2.84
N ARG A 138 7.47 -2.30 -1.58
CA ARG A 138 6.65 -3.16 -0.73
C ARG A 138 5.34 -2.47 -0.39
N PHE A 139 4.25 -3.17 -0.63
CA PHE A 139 2.90 -2.78 -0.24
C PHE A 139 2.44 -3.64 0.95
N LEU A 140 1.79 -3.02 1.92
CA LEU A 140 0.96 -3.71 2.90
C LEU A 140 -0.47 -3.75 2.38
N GLU A 141 -0.97 -4.97 2.17
CA GLU A 141 -2.36 -5.21 1.84
C GLU A 141 -3.04 -5.96 3.00
N VAL A 142 -4.26 -5.55 3.35
CA VAL A 142 -5.06 -6.20 4.39
C VAL A 142 -6.45 -6.44 3.81
N SER A 143 -6.87 -7.70 3.76
CA SER A 143 -8.24 -8.07 3.37
C SER A 143 -9.00 -8.69 4.53
N GLN A 144 -10.32 -8.55 4.51
CA GLN A 144 -11.22 -9.32 5.37
C GLN A 144 -11.26 -10.77 4.85
N ASP A 145 -11.32 -11.75 5.75
CA ASP A 145 -11.51 -13.14 5.33
C ASP A 145 -12.94 -13.36 4.84
N GLN A 146 -13.08 -14.12 3.75
CA GLN A 146 -14.35 -14.37 3.07
C GLN A 146 -15.25 -15.36 3.82
N VAL A 147 -14.68 -16.16 4.73
CA VAL A 147 -15.40 -17.19 5.49
C VAL A 147 -15.67 -16.73 6.91
N ASP A 148 -14.67 -16.16 7.60
CA ASP A 148 -14.84 -15.58 8.94
C ASP A 148 -14.58 -14.07 8.89
N SER A 149 -15.66 -13.30 8.80
CA SER A 149 -15.63 -11.83 8.67
C SER A 149 -14.92 -11.12 9.83
N ARG A 150 -14.60 -11.78 10.94
CA ARG A 150 -13.82 -11.18 12.03
C ARG A 150 -12.32 -11.19 11.75
N LEU A 151 -11.87 -12.05 10.84
CA LEU A 151 -10.46 -12.26 10.55
C LEU A 151 -9.95 -11.27 9.50
N ALA A 152 -8.70 -10.85 9.71
CA ALA A 152 -7.90 -10.07 8.78
C ALA A 152 -6.78 -10.95 8.22
N ARG A 153 -6.51 -10.76 6.92
CA ARG A 153 -5.44 -11.43 6.18
C ARG A 153 -4.42 -10.40 5.70
N PRO A 154 -3.40 -10.07 6.51
CA PRO A 154 -2.35 -9.17 6.08
C PRO A 154 -1.38 -9.90 5.13
N ARG A 155 -0.90 -9.21 4.10
CA ARG A 155 0.17 -9.69 3.22
C ARG A 155 1.07 -8.54 2.80
N PHE A 156 2.35 -8.85 2.60
CA PHE A 156 3.25 -7.97 1.88
C PHE A 156 3.31 -8.38 0.42
N ARG A 157 2.99 -7.44 -0.47
CA ARG A 157 3.24 -7.57 -1.90
C ARG A 157 4.49 -6.79 -2.26
N CYS A 158 5.52 -7.49 -2.72
CA CYS A 158 6.84 -6.95 -2.97
C CYS A 158 7.19 -7.03 -4.45
N LEU A 159 7.46 -5.88 -5.07
CA LEU A 159 8.10 -5.79 -6.37
C LEU A 159 9.60 -5.67 -6.14
N LEU A 160 10.32 -6.76 -6.43
CA LEU A 160 11.75 -6.88 -6.19
C LEU A 160 12.49 -6.69 -7.51
N LEU A 161 13.33 -5.66 -7.58
CA LEU A 161 14.33 -5.54 -8.64
C LEU A 161 15.54 -6.38 -8.23
N VAL A 162 15.92 -7.36 -9.04
CA VAL A 162 16.95 -8.34 -8.69
C VAL A 162 18.06 -8.44 -9.74
N THR A 163 19.19 -9.01 -9.33
CA THR A 163 20.27 -9.38 -10.26
C THR A 163 19.84 -10.52 -11.20
N THR A 164 20.45 -10.61 -12.38
CA THR A 164 20.22 -11.72 -13.33
C THR A 164 20.45 -13.10 -12.69
N SER A 165 21.48 -13.22 -11.82
CA SER A 165 21.77 -14.49 -11.14
C SER A 165 20.63 -14.96 -10.23
N MET A 166 19.93 -14.05 -9.56
CA MET A 166 18.76 -14.39 -8.74
C MET A 166 17.49 -14.58 -9.57
N PHE A 167 17.41 -13.92 -10.72
CA PHE A 167 16.26 -14.05 -11.62
C PHE A 167 16.24 -15.44 -12.30
N GLU A 168 17.35 -15.85 -12.88
CA GLU A 168 17.45 -17.07 -13.72
C GLU A 168 18.77 -17.84 -13.60
N GLY A 169 19.67 -17.44 -12.69
CA GLY A 169 20.99 -18.06 -12.52
C GLY A 169 21.15 -18.87 -11.23
N ALA A 170 22.40 -18.94 -10.75
CA ALA A 170 22.78 -19.79 -9.62
C ALA A 170 22.22 -19.33 -8.27
N ASP A 171 21.87 -18.04 -8.15
CA ASP A 171 21.34 -17.45 -6.91
C ASP A 171 19.80 -17.44 -6.87
N CYS A 172 19.14 -18.18 -7.77
CA CYS A 172 17.68 -18.33 -7.77
C CYS A 172 17.17 -18.84 -6.42
N VAL A 173 16.11 -18.20 -5.93
CA VAL A 173 15.40 -18.63 -4.73
C VAL A 173 14.02 -19.13 -5.13
N SER A 174 13.74 -20.40 -4.84
CA SER A 174 12.43 -20.99 -5.10
C SER A 174 11.37 -20.46 -4.13
N GLU A 175 10.10 -20.57 -4.52
CA GLU A 175 8.97 -20.21 -3.65
C GLU A 175 9.01 -20.97 -2.31
N ALA A 176 9.32 -22.27 -2.34
CA ALA A 176 9.48 -23.08 -1.13
C ALA A 176 10.61 -22.57 -0.22
N GLN A 177 11.72 -22.12 -0.79
CA GLN A 177 12.82 -21.52 -0.01
C GLN A 177 12.42 -20.17 0.60
N TRP A 178 11.62 -19.36 -0.11
CA TRP A 178 11.03 -18.14 0.44
C TRP A 178 10.08 -18.46 1.59
N ALA A 179 9.15 -19.39 1.40
CA ALA A 179 8.17 -19.80 2.39
C ALA A 179 8.84 -20.33 3.67
N GLU A 180 9.87 -21.16 3.53
CA GLU A 180 10.63 -21.71 4.65
C GLU A 180 11.36 -20.61 5.45
N ARG A 181 12.00 -19.65 4.77
CA ARG A 181 12.65 -18.52 5.45
C ARG A 181 11.64 -17.61 6.13
N TRP A 182 10.54 -17.30 5.44
CA TRP A 182 9.47 -16.48 5.96
C TRP A 182 8.85 -17.11 7.22
N ARG A 183 8.60 -18.43 7.19
CA ARG A 183 8.18 -19.24 8.35
C ARG A 183 9.13 -19.08 9.54
N ASN A 184 10.43 -19.22 9.28
CA ASN A 184 11.46 -19.17 10.31
C ASN A 184 11.55 -17.77 10.96
N PHE A 185 11.51 -16.70 10.18
CA PHE A 185 11.57 -15.34 10.71
C PHE A 185 10.28 -14.90 11.42
N LEU A 186 9.13 -15.41 11.00
CA LEU A 186 7.88 -15.27 11.73
C LEU A 186 7.81 -16.16 12.98
N ASN A 187 8.81 -17.03 13.21
CA ASN A 187 8.84 -18.01 14.30
C ASN A 187 7.59 -18.91 14.35
N ARG A 188 7.20 -19.47 13.19
CA ARG A 188 5.99 -20.28 13.05
C ARG A 188 6.29 -21.75 12.84
N ARG A 189 5.38 -22.61 13.35
CA ARG A 189 5.44 -24.06 13.11
C ARG A 189 4.93 -24.43 11.71
N THR A 190 3.86 -23.78 11.25
CA THR A 190 3.24 -24.02 9.95
C THR A 190 3.85 -23.12 8.88
N THR A 191 4.09 -23.67 7.70
CA THR A 191 4.58 -22.92 6.54
C THR A 191 3.51 -21.92 6.08
N PRO A 192 3.82 -20.61 6.08
CA PRO A 192 2.90 -19.59 5.58
C PRO A 192 2.80 -19.66 4.06
N GLU A 193 1.68 -19.17 3.53
CA GLU A 193 1.49 -18.99 2.10
C GLU A 193 2.48 -17.95 1.56
N VAL A 194 3.11 -18.27 0.44
CA VAL A 194 3.99 -17.37 -0.31
C VAL A 194 3.74 -17.62 -1.79
N HIS A 195 3.69 -16.55 -2.59
CA HIS A 195 3.63 -16.66 -4.04
C HIS A 195 4.81 -15.92 -4.68
N LEU A 196 5.50 -16.55 -5.62
CA LEU A 196 6.59 -15.96 -6.39
C LEU A 196 6.27 -15.99 -7.88
N MET A 197 6.28 -14.81 -8.50
CA MET A 197 6.10 -14.66 -9.95
C MET A 197 7.28 -13.89 -10.56
N ARG A 198 7.76 -14.36 -11.71
CA ARG A 198 8.76 -13.67 -12.53
C ARG A 198 8.08 -12.85 -13.61
N LEU A 199 8.44 -11.58 -13.76
CA LEU A 199 7.95 -10.76 -14.86
C LEU A 199 8.87 -10.95 -16.07
N VAL A 200 8.37 -11.63 -17.10
CA VAL A 200 9.12 -12.00 -18.30
C VAL A 200 8.53 -11.31 -19.54
N GLY A 201 9.39 -10.97 -20.51
CA GLY A 201 8.98 -10.37 -21.76
C GLY A 201 9.90 -9.26 -22.25
N SER A 202 9.43 -8.49 -23.22
CA SER A 202 10.08 -7.24 -23.63
C SER A 202 10.09 -6.22 -22.47
N ALA A 203 10.99 -5.25 -22.52
CA ALA A 203 11.08 -4.17 -21.52
C ALA A 203 9.71 -3.49 -21.32
N HIS A 204 9.04 -3.13 -22.42
CA HIS A 204 7.69 -2.57 -22.41
C HIS A 204 6.67 -3.46 -21.66
N ARG A 205 6.61 -4.77 -21.95
CA ARG A 205 5.70 -5.70 -21.27
C ARG A 205 6.00 -5.82 -19.77
N VAL A 206 7.27 -5.83 -19.40
CA VAL A 206 7.69 -5.86 -18.00
C VAL A 206 7.24 -4.57 -17.30
N THR A 207 7.44 -3.40 -17.92
CA THR A 207 6.96 -2.11 -17.40
C THR A 207 5.44 -2.10 -17.19
N GLU A 208 4.66 -2.53 -18.17
CA GLU A 208 3.20 -2.66 -18.04
C GLU A 208 2.81 -3.61 -16.90
N SER A 209 3.51 -4.74 -16.76
CA SER A 209 3.26 -5.71 -15.69
C SER A 209 3.52 -5.10 -14.31
N VAL A 210 4.65 -4.38 -14.15
CA VAL A 210 4.96 -3.66 -12.90
C VAL A 210 3.91 -2.60 -12.60
N GLN A 211 3.49 -1.82 -13.59
CA GLN A 211 2.43 -0.82 -13.44
C GLN A 211 1.10 -1.44 -13.01
N ASN A 212 0.73 -2.59 -13.58
CA ASN A 212 -0.48 -3.31 -13.21
C ASN A 212 -0.40 -3.84 -11.77
N GLU A 213 0.75 -4.34 -11.34
CA GLU A 213 0.93 -4.79 -9.96
C GLU A 213 0.85 -3.64 -8.95
N ILE A 214 1.40 -2.47 -9.28
CA ILE A 214 1.20 -1.24 -8.47
C ILE A 214 -0.29 -0.91 -8.35
N HIS A 215 -1.01 -0.91 -9.48
CA HIS A 215 -2.44 -0.61 -9.49
C HIS A 215 -3.22 -1.59 -8.61
N LYS A 216 -3.00 -2.90 -8.76
CA LYS A 216 -3.67 -3.93 -7.95
C LYS A 216 -3.37 -3.81 -6.45
N SER A 217 -2.15 -3.41 -6.08
CA SER A 217 -1.72 -3.36 -4.68
C SER A 217 -2.28 -2.15 -3.93
N MET A 218 -2.63 -1.08 -4.65
CA MET A 218 -2.93 0.23 -4.06
C MET A 218 -4.36 0.72 -4.35
N SER A 219 -4.99 0.25 -5.43
CA SER A 219 -6.36 0.64 -5.76
C SER A 219 -7.38 -0.09 -4.87
N TYR A 220 -8.54 0.54 -4.68
CA TYR A 220 -9.67 -0.10 -4.00
C TYR A 220 -10.24 -1.23 -4.87
N SER A 221 -10.58 -2.35 -4.22
CA SER A 221 -11.40 -3.41 -4.81
C SER A 221 -12.88 -3.11 -4.66
N ASP A 222 -13.72 -3.79 -5.43
CA ASP A 222 -15.18 -3.69 -5.33
C ASP A 222 -15.75 -4.36 -4.06
N ASP A 223 -14.94 -5.18 -3.39
CA ASP A 223 -15.31 -5.84 -2.14
C ASP A 223 -14.99 -4.93 -0.94
N PHE A 224 -16.03 -4.40 -0.31
CA PHE A 224 -15.92 -3.53 0.85
C PHE A 224 -16.32 -4.26 2.13
N PRO A 225 -15.47 -4.21 3.17
CA PRO A 225 -15.79 -4.84 4.44
C PRO A 225 -16.93 -4.13 5.16
N SER A 226 -17.53 -4.82 6.14
CA SER A 226 -18.47 -4.20 7.08
C SER A 226 -17.85 -3.00 7.79
N GLU A 227 -18.67 -2.00 8.12
CA GLU A 227 -18.27 -0.76 8.81
C GLU A 227 -17.40 -1.01 10.05
N GLU A 228 -17.88 -1.84 10.98
CA GLU A 228 -17.19 -2.13 12.24
C GLU A 228 -15.77 -2.68 11.99
N TRP A 229 -15.66 -3.63 11.06
CA TRP A 229 -14.38 -4.20 10.68
C TRP A 229 -13.47 -3.18 10.02
N PHE A 230 -13.98 -2.35 9.11
CA PHE A 230 -13.22 -1.32 8.41
C PHE A 230 -12.60 -0.30 9.38
N LEU A 231 -13.41 0.15 10.35
CA LEU A 231 -12.99 1.14 11.34
C LEU A 231 -11.96 0.56 12.31
N GLU A 232 -12.16 -0.70 12.75
CA GLU A 232 -11.16 -1.38 13.58
C GLU A 232 -9.86 -1.67 12.82
N MET A 233 -9.93 -2.10 11.55
CA MET A 233 -8.74 -2.26 10.70
C MET A 233 -7.99 -0.94 10.55
N THR A 234 -8.72 0.16 10.30
CA THR A 234 -8.14 1.50 10.20
C THR A 234 -7.41 1.91 11.48
N ARG A 235 -8.01 1.63 12.64
CA ARG A 235 -7.38 1.87 13.95
C ARG A 235 -6.10 1.06 14.15
N GLN A 236 -6.08 -0.19 13.67
CA GLN A 236 -4.95 -1.11 13.84
C GLN A 236 -3.77 -0.79 12.90
N VAL A 237 -4.06 -0.31 11.69
CA VAL A 237 -3.05 0.11 10.70
C VAL A 237 -2.53 1.53 10.96
N GLN A 238 -3.13 2.25 11.91
CA GLN A 238 -2.72 3.61 12.23
C GLN A 238 -1.22 3.71 12.58
N GLY A 239 -0.51 4.61 11.90
CA GLY A 239 0.93 4.81 12.05
C GLY A 239 1.79 3.74 11.37
N VAL A 240 1.18 2.77 10.67
CA VAL A 240 1.89 1.74 9.90
C VAL A 240 2.07 2.22 8.45
N PRO A 241 3.29 2.27 7.91
CA PRO A 241 3.51 2.51 6.49
C PRO A 241 2.86 1.42 5.63
N THR A 242 2.16 1.82 4.56
CA THR A 242 1.53 0.88 3.61
C THR A 242 2.34 0.72 2.35
N LEU A 243 3.27 1.64 2.13
CA LEU A 243 4.24 1.63 1.06
C LEU A 243 5.63 1.85 1.65
N ASN A 244 6.59 1.01 1.24
CA ASN A 244 8.00 1.22 1.50
C ASN A 244 8.77 1.03 0.19
N VAL A 245 9.79 1.86 -0.02
CA VAL A 245 10.73 1.74 -1.13
C VAL A 245 12.13 1.61 -0.56
N ASP A 246 12.91 0.67 -1.09
CA ASP A 246 14.29 0.39 -0.68
C ASP A 246 15.26 0.20 -1.85
N GLY A 247 16.55 0.25 -1.53
CA GLY A 247 17.65 0.02 -2.46
C GLY A 247 17.78 1.10 -3.54
N VAL A 248 18.18 0.69 -4.74
CA VAL A 248 18.45 1.60 -5.87
C VAL A 248 17.22 2.37 -6.34
N LEU A 249 16.01 1.96 -5.93
CA LEU A 249 14.74 2.61 -6.30
C LEU A 249 14.45 3.87 -5.46
N LYS A 250 15.01 3.98 -4.24
CA LYS A 250 14.70 5.10 -3.32
C LYS A 250 14.86 6.49 -3.94
N PRO A 251 15.97 6.81 -4.64
CA PRO A 251 16.15 8.14 -5.23
C PRO A 251 15.18 8.44 -6.39
N TRP A 252 14.57 7.42 -6.99
CA TRP A 252 13.65 7.57 -8.13
C TRP A 252 12.19 7.71 -7.70
N LEU A 253 11.84 7.18 -6.53
CA LEU A 253 10.45 7.10 -6.05
C LEU A 253 10.19 8.06 -4.87
N THR A 254 10.87 9.22 -4.86
CA THR A 254 10.83 10.19 -3.76
C THR A 254 9.43 10.71 -3.48
N LYS A 255 8.64 11.01 -4.52
CA LYS A 255 7.28 11.53 -4.34
C LYS A 255 6.36 10.51 -3.70
N ALA A 256 6.54 9.21 -3.99
CA ALA A 256 5.78 8.15 -3.33
C ALA A 256 6.12 8.04 -1.83
N LEU A 257 7.39 8.23 -1.47
CA LEU A 257 7.84 8.28 -0.08
C LEU A 257 7.31 9.52 0.66
N GLU A 258 7.31 10.68 0.01
CA GLU A 258 6.71 11.92 0.55
C GLU A 258 5.21 11.78 0.80
N ASP A 259 4.46 11.21 -0.17
CA ASP A 259 3.02 10.98 -0.03
C ASP A 259 2.73 10.03 1.15
N GLN A 260 3.55 9.00 1.33
CA GLN A 260 3.46 8.07 2.47
C GLN A 260 3.82 8.74 3.80
N GLU A 261 4.79 9.64 3.84
CA GLU A 261 5.13 10.41 5.03
C GLU A 261 4.02 11.41 5.39
N GLU A 262 3.42 12.07 4.40
CA GLU A 262 2.29 12.98 4.57
C GLU A 262 1.09 12.25 5.18
N ASP A 263 0.78 11.04 4.71
CA ASP A 263 -0.28 10.20 5.26
C ASP A 263 -0.06 9.94 6.74
N LEU A 264 1.14 9.48 7.13
CA LEU A 264 1.48 9.21 8.53
C LEU A 264 1.47 10.49 9.39
N ALA A 265 1.91 11.62 8.83
CA ALA A 265 1.87 12.90 9.52
C ALA A 265 0.43 13.38 9.77
N ARG A 266 -0.47 13.19 8.80
CA ARG A 266 -1.89 13.49 8.93
C ARG A 266 -2.58 12.57 9.93
N GLU A 267 -2.32 11.26 9.87
CA GLU A 267 -2.83 10.31 10.86
C GLU A 267 -2.41 10.68 12.29
N ARG A 268 -1.20 11.19 12.51
CA ARG A 268 -0.76 11.67 13.84
C ARG A 268 -1.51 12.94 14.27
N ARG A 269 -1.80 13.85 13.34
CA ARG A 269 -2.50 15.12 13.62
C ARG A 269 -3.99 14.91 13.92
N TYR A 270 -4.63 14.05 13.14
CA TYR A 270 -6.07 13.74 13.21
C TYR A 270 -6.35 12.43 13.96
N SER A 271 -5.35 11.89 14.66
CA SER A 271 -5.46 10.61 15.37
C SER A 271 -6.62 10.63 16.34
N ILE A 272 -7.48 9.63 16.16
CA ILE A 272 -8.52 9.18 17.08
C ILE A 272 -7.98 9.03 18.52
N ALA A 273 -6.68 8.75 18.72
CA ALA A 273 -6.08 8.54 20.04
C ALA A 273 -6.00 9.80 20.92
N LYS A 274 -6.26 11.01 20.40
CA LYS A 274 -6.43 12.20 21.26
C LYS A 274 -7.73 12.20 22.06
N SER A 275 -8.63 11.22 21.86
CA SER A 275 -9.82 11.02 22.69
C SER A 275 -9.60 10.03 23.85
N SER A 276 -8.35 9.72 24.20
CA SER A 276 -8.08 8.99 25.45
C SER A 276 -8.44 9.86 26.67
N ILE A 277 -9.68 9.68 27.13
CA ILE A 277 -10.10 9.65 28.54
C ILE A 277 -9.67 10.89 29.34
N GLN A 278 -10.53 11.92 29.34
CA GLN A 278 -10.86 12.61 30.60
C GLN A 278 -12.17 12.00 31.09
N VAL A 279 -12.06 10.89 31.83
CA VAL A 279 -13.14 10.46 32.72
C VAL A 279 -13.04 11.35 33.97
N PRO A 280 -14.12 12.03 34.40
CA PRO A 280 -14.15 12.74 35.67
C PRO A 280 -13.99 11.79 36.87
#